data_AF-A0A150KE78-F1
#
_entry.id   AF-A0A150KE78-F1
#
_cell.length_a   1.000
_cell.length_b   1.000
_cell.length_c   1.000
_cell.angle_alpha   90.00
_cell.angle_beta   90.00
_cell.angle_gamma   90.00
#
_symmetry.space_group_name_H-M   'P 1'
#
loop_
_entity.id
_entity.type
_entity.pdbx_description
1 polymer ?
#
loop_
_entity_poly.entity_id
_entity_poly.type
_entity_poly.pdbx_seq_one_letter_code
_entity_poly.pdbx_strand_id
1 'polypeptide(L)'
;MMNPKKRVTRSTLNFLKDNVLGVTDLTRTNKLSEILNQFAGVESDEVYIIQNHKNKDATGVLIDLEHMDRLLAIEEFYEKIVDDYMYQIALERKDEVADIPLESVIAEENLDADEILNLVDTLELDED
;
A
#
# COMPACT_ATOMS: atom_id res chain seq x y z
N MET A 1 21.84 24.28 -0.04
CA MET A 1 21.96 23.00 -0.76
C MET A 1 21.08 23.05 -1.99
N MET A 2 21.63 22.86 -3.20
CA MET A 2 20.84 22.78 -4.43
C MET A 2 20.19 21.40 -4.50
N ASN A 3 18.86 21.35 -4.51
CA ASN A 3 18.12 20.11 -4.78
C ASN A 3 18.58 19.55 -6.14
N PRO A 4 18.99 18.28 -6.23
CA PRO A 4 19.34 17.69 -7.52
C PRO A 4 18.10 17.80 -8.42
N LYS A 5 18.22 18.52 -9.54
CA LYS A 5 17.13 18.63 -10.52
C LYS A 5 16.80 17.20 -10.97
N LYS A 6 15.61 16.71 -10.59
CA LYS A 6 15.09 15.40 -11.04
C LYS A 6 15.23 15.34 -12.56
N ARG A 7 16.00 14.36 -13.06
CA ARG A 7 16.17 14.14 -14.50
C ARG A 7 14.84 13.68 -15.07
N VAL A 8 14.14 14.57 -15.76
CA VAL A 8 12.91 14.24 -16.48
C VAL A 8 13.29 13.43 -17.72
N THR A 9 12.87 12.18 -17.79
CA THR A 9 13.10 11.34 -18.97
C THR A 9 11.99 11.58 -20.01
N ARG A 10 12.25 11.18 -21.26
CA ARG A 10 11.24 11.22 -22.32
C ARG A 10 10.02 10.35 -21.98
N SER A 11 10.21 9.25 -21.27
CA SER A 11 9.11 8.42 -20.76
C SER A 11 8.25 9.16 -19.74
N THR A 12 8.84 9.88 -18.79
CA THR A 12 8.10 10.72 -17.84
C THR A 12 7.34 11.84 -18.55
N LEU A 13 7.94 12.46 -19.57
CA LEU A 13 7.30 13.51 -20.35
C LEU A 13 6.12 13.02 -21.20
N ASN A 14 6.25 11.85 -21.82
CA ASN A 14 5.17 11.23 -22.59
C ASN A 14 4.02 10.82 -21.66
N PHE A 15 4.33 10.18 -20.53
CA PHE A 15 3.34 9.87 -19.50
C PHE A 15 2.57 11.11 -19.03
N LEU A 16 3.28 12.21 -18.73
CA LEU A 16 2.63 13.45 -18.31
C LEU A 16 1.80 14.14 -19.40
N LYS A 17 2.12 13.90 -20.69
CA LYS A 17 1.40 14.52 -21.81
C LYS A 17 0.18 13.71 -22.23
N ASP A 18 0.31 12.39 -22.26
CA ASP A 18 -0.69 11.51 -22.85
C ASP A 18 -1.68 11.00 -21.79
N ASN A 19 -1.24 10.93 -20.52
CA ASN A 19 -2.03 10.33 -19.44
C ASN A 19 -2.50 11.30 -18.36
N VAL A 20 -2.04 12.57 -18.33
CA VAL A 20 -2.57 13.56 -17.38
C VAL A 20 -3.69 14.34 -18.04
N LEU A 21 -4.91 14.09 -17.58
CA LEU A 21 -6.14 14.67 -18.11
C LEU A 21 -6.71 15.69 -17.14
N GLY A 22 -7.14 16.83 -17.69
CA GLY A 22 -7.90 17.80 -16.93
C GLY A 22 -9.33 17.29 -16.70
N VAL A 23 -9.92 17.65 -15.55
CA VAL A 23 -11.38 17.43 -15.32
C VAL A 23 -12.23 18.02 -16.46
N THR A 24 -11.76 19.13 -17.06
CA THR A 24 -12.46 19.77 -18.18
C THR A 24 -12.39 18.93 -19.46
N ASP A 25 -11.27 18.24 -19.71
CA ASP A 25 -11.11 17.37 -20.88
C ASP A 25 -12.05 16.17 -20.79
N LEU A 26 -12.14 15.55 -19.62
CA LEU A 26 -13.02 14.39 -19.38
C LEU A 26 -14.51 14.72 -19.48
N THR A 27 -14.91 15.92 -19.07
CA THR A 27 -16.33 16.31 -18.98
C THR A 27 -16.85 17.00 -20.23
N ARG A 28 -15.99 17.63 -21.03
CA ARG A 28 -16.38 18.35 -22.26
C ARG A 28 -16.14 17.57 -23.54
N THR A 29 -15.48 16.41 -23.47
CA THR A 29 -15.18 15.56 -24.62
C THR A 29 -15.65 14.13 -24.36
N ASN A 30 -15.56 13.26 -25.36
CA ASN A 30 -15.86 11.83 -25.22
C ASN A 30 -14.68 11.03 -24.61
N LYS A 31 -13.65 11.70 -24.09
CA LYS A 31 -12.40 11.06 -23.65
C LYS A 31 -12.62 10.01 -22.57
N LEU A 32 -13.54 10.23 -21.64
CA LEU A 32 -13.89 9.23 -20.63
C LEU A 32 -14.44 7.95 -21.27
N SER A 33 -15.38 8.08 -22.21
CA SER A 33 -15.93 6.93 -22.93
C SER A 33 -14.88 6.22 -23.79
N GLU A 34 -13.95 6.97 -24.40
CA GLU A 34 -12.82 6.39 -25.14
C GLU A 34 -11.94 5.53 -24.24
N ILE A 35 -11.57 6.03 -23.05
CA ILE A 35 -10.77 5.28 -22.08
C ILE A 35 -11.50 4.03 -21.60
N LEU A 36 -12.77 4.16 -21.23
CA LEU A 36 -13.56 3.02 -20.76
C LEU A 36 -13.74 1.96 -21.86
N ASN A 37 -13.84 2.36 -23.13
CA ASN A 37 -13.88 1.42 -24.25
C ASN A 37 -12.53 0.75 -24.50
N GLN A 38 -11.40 1.36 -24.14
CA GLN A 38 -10.08 0.71 -24.21
C GLN A 38 -9.94 -0.40 -23.16
N PHE A 39 -10.57 -0.25 -22.00
CA PHE A 39 -10.65 -1.30 -20.97
C PHE A 39 -11.62 -2.42 -21.35
N ALA A 40 -12.40 -2.27 -22.42
CA ALA A 40 -13.37 -3.28 -22.82
C ALA A 40 -12.69 -4.41 -23.61
N GLY A 41 -12.67 -5.61 -23.02
CA GLY A 41 -12.41 -6.87 -23.72
C GLY A 41 -10.99 -7.43 -23.63
N VAL A 42 -10.02 -6.62 -23.19
CA VAL A 42 -8.67 -7.08 -22.83
C VAL A 42 -8.17 -6.23 -21.66
N GLU A 43 -7.62 -6.88 -20.63
CA GLU A 43 -6.98 -6.18 -19.50
C GLU A 43 -5.95 -5.15 -20.02
N SER A 44 -6.06 -3.92 -19.52
CA SER A 44 -5.14 -2.83 -19.85
C SER A 44 -4.32 -2.38 -18.64
N ASP A 45 -3.01 -2.35 -18.82
CA ASP A 45 -2.02 -1.81 -17.86
C ASP A 45 -1.95 -0.26 -17.89
N GLU A 46 -2.78 0.40 -18.71
CA GLU A 46 -2.75 1.86 -18.86
C GLU A 46 -3.28 2.60 -17.63
N VAL A 47 -2.57 3.66 -17.26
CA VAL A 47 -2.88 4.49 -16.09
C VAL A 47 -3.13 5.92 -16.53
N TYR A 48 -4.34 6.41 -16.27
CA TYR A 48 -4.74 7.78 -16.54
C TYR A 48 -4.80 8.59 -15.24
N ILE A 49 -4.06 9.68 -15.17
CA ILE A 49 -4.09 10.62 -14.05
C ILE A 49 -5.10 11.73 -14.35
N ILE A 50 -6.02 11.95 -13.44
CA ILE A 50 -7.04 12.99 -13.54
C ILE A 50 -6.70 14.08 -12.54
N GLN A 51 -6.50 15.31 -13.03
CA GLN A 51 -6.14 16.44 -12.18
C GLN A 51 -7.09 17.62 -12.35
N ASN A 52 -7.43 18.27 -11.25
CA ASN A 52 -8.12 19.56 -11.27
C ASN A 52 -7.10 20.70 -11.47
N HIS A 53 -7.22 21.45 -12.58
CA HIS A 53 -6.32 22.59 -12.84
C HIS A 53 -6.36 23.69 -11.77
N LYS A 54 -7.49 23.85 -11.06
CA LYS A 54 -7.64 24.84 -9.98
C LYS A 54 -7.05 24.37 -8.65
N ASN A 55 -7.01 23.07 -8.41
CA ASN A 55 -6.42 22.46 -7.22
C ASN A 55 -5.60 21.23 -7.64
N LYS A 56 -4.28 21.41 -7.77
CA LYS A 56 -3.38 20.33 -8.23
C LYS A 56 -3.29 19.16 -7.25
N ASP A 57 -3.62 19.38 -5.98
CA ASP A 57 -3.65 18.31 -4.97
C ASP A 57 -4.91 17.44 -5.10
N ALA A 58 -5.95 17.94 -5.77
CA ALA A 58 -7.08 17.13 -6.19
C ALA A 58 -6.73 16.35 -7.46
N THR A 59 -5.96 15.28 -7.26
CA THR A 59 -5.52 14.33 -8.30
C THR A 59 -6.03 12.93 -7.98
N GLY A 60 -6.58 12.25 -8.98
CA GLY A 60 -7.02 10.86 -8.91
C GLY A 60 -6.45 10.06 -10.08
N VAL A 61 -6.72 8.76 -10.07
CA VAL A 61 -6.25 7.82 -11.08
C VAL A 61 -7.42 7.02 -11.62
N LEU A 62 -7.41 6.75 -12.92
CA LEU A 62 -8.34 5.86 -13.60
C LEU A 62 -7.51 4.73 -14.23
N ILE A 63 -7.88 3.51 -13.89
CA ILE A 63 -7.25 2.27 -14.33
C ILE A 63 -8.34 1.25 -14.63
N ASP A 64 -7.98 0.21 -15.39
CA ASP A 64 -8.84 -0.95 -15.63
C ASP A 64 -9.18 -1.66 -14.30
N LEU A 65 -10.42 -2.12 -14.19
CA LEU A 65 -10.91 -2.86 -13.03
C LEU A 65 -10.21 -4.22 -12.90
N GLU A 66 -10.01 -4.95 -14.00
CA GLU A 66 -9.31 -6.24 -13.95
C GLU A 66 -7.84 -6.05 -13.53
N HIS A 67 -7.22 -4.97 -14.01
CA HIS A 67 -5.87 -4.62 -13.60
C HIS A 67 -5.78 -4.27 -12.11
N MET A 68 -6.75 -3.50 -11.59
CA MET A 68 -6.81 -3.17 -10.17
C MET A 68 -7.00 -4.42 -9.29
N ASP A 69 -7.88 -5.34 -9.69
CA ASP A 69 -8.11 -6.60 -8.99
C ASP A 69 -6.82 -7.43 -8.91
N ARG A 70 -6.06 -7.50 -10.01
CA ARG A 70 -4.76 -8.16 -10.04
C ARG A 70 -3.75 -7.52 -9.10
N LEU A 71 -3.72 -6.19 -9.01
CA LEU A 71 -2.82 -5.48 -8.10
C LEU A 71 -3.16 -5.76 -6.63
N LEU A 72 -4.46 -5.78 -6.29
CA LEU A 72 -4.92 -6.13 -4.95
C LEU A 72 -4.57 -7.58 -4.59
N ALA A 73 -4.77 -8.52 -5.51
CA ALA A 73 -4.40 -9.92 -5.28
C ALA A 73 -2.89 -10.10 -5.02
N ILE A 74 -2.05 -9.30 -5.67
CA ILE A 74 -0.59 -9.30 -5.42
C ILE A 74 -0.28 -8.74 -4.02
N GLU A 75 -0.95 -7.67 -3.62
CA GLU A 75 -0.79 -7.06 -2.28
C GLU A 75 -1.17 -8.07 -1.19
N GLU A 76 -2.35 -8.70 -1.28
CA GLU A 76 -2.80 -9.72 -0.34
C GLU A 76 -1.85 -10.93 -0.27
N PHE A 77 -1.35 -11.38 -1.42
CA PHE A 77 -0.39 -12.47 -1.47
C PHE A 77 0.93 -12.10 -0.78
N TYR A 78 1.39 -10.86 -0.98
CA TYR A 78 2.61 -10.37 -0.34
C TYR A 78 2.45 -10.26 1.17
N GLU A 79 1.35 -9.68 1.66
CA GLU A 79 1.04 -9.61 3.09
C GLU A 79 1.04 -10.99 3.74
N LYS A 80 0.39 -11.96 3.09
CA LYS A 80 0.39 -13.35 3.56
C LYS A 80 1.80 -13.94 3.66
N ILE A 81 2.67 -13.70 2.68
CA ILE A 81 4.05 -14.19 2.73
C ILE A 81 4.80 -13.57 3.91
N VAL A 82 4.61 -12.28 4.17
CA VAL A 82 5.27 -11.60 5.28
C VAL A 82 4.83 -12.21 6.61
N ASP A 83 3.53 -12.45 6.78
CA ASP A 83 2.98 -13.09 7.97
C ASP A 83 3.49 -14.54 8.14
N ASP A 84 3.41 -15.35 7.09
CA ASP A 84 3.92 -16.72 7.10
C ASP A 84 5.41 -16.76 7.45
N TYR A 85 6.20 -15.85 6.85
CA TYR A 85 7.63 -15.73 7.13
C TYR A 85 7.90 -15.33 8.58
N MET A 86 7.15 -14.38 9.12
CA MET A 86 7.33 -13.94 10.49
C MET A 86 6.91 -15.01 11.50
N TYR A 87 5.86 -15.77 11.18
CA TYR A 87 5.46 -16.95 11.93
C TYR A 87 6.58 -18.02 11.95
N GLN A 88 7.23 -18.28 10.81
CA GLN A 88 8.38 -19.19 10.77
C GLN A 88 9.55 -18.70 11.63
N ILE A 89 9.89 -17.41 11.57
CA ILE A 89 10.93 -16.84 12.44
C ILE A 89 10.57 -17.03 13.91
N ALA A 90 9.33 -16.77 14.30
CA ALA A 90 8.88 -16.96 15.68
C ALA A 90 8.99 -18.41 16.12
N LEU A 91 8.64 -19.37 15.25
CA LEU A 91 8.79 -20.80 15.52
C LEU A 91 10.25 -21.23 15.66
N GLU A 92 11.14 -20.72 14.81
CA GLU A 92 12.58 -21.01 14.88
C GLU A 92 13.20 -20.48 16.17
N ARG A 93 12.74 -19.31 16.63
CA ARG A 93 13.28 -18.62 17.81
C ARG A 93 12.57 -18.98 19.11
N LYS A 94 11.55 -19.83 19.10
CA LYS A 94 10.72 -20.12 20.29
C LYS A 94 11.54 -20.66 21.48
N ASP A 95 12.61 -21.40 21.19
CA ASP A 95 13.48 -22.03 22.17
C ASP A 95 14.77 -21.22 22.40
N GLU A 96 14.95 -20.10 21.69
CA GLU A 96 16.08 -19.19 21.87
C GLU A 96 15.85 -18.28 23.08
N VAL A 97 16.87 -18.14 23.93
CA VAL A 97 16.84 -17.16 25.00
C VAL A 97 17.02 -15.77 24.40
N ALA A 98 16.06 -14.87 24.67
CA ALA A 98 16.12 -13.50 24.18
C ALA A 98 17.36 -12.74 24.70
N ASP A 99 17.97 -11.93 23.84
CA ASP A 99 19.16 -11.13 24.18
C ASP A 99 18.84 -9.95 25.12
N ILE A 100 17.58 -9.53 25.19
CA ILE A 100 17.11 -8.37 25.95
C ILE A 100 16.18 -8.86 27.07
N PRO A 101 16.43 -8.48 28.34
CA PRO A 101 15.53 -8.80 29.45
C PRO A 101 14.15 -8.16 29.28
N LEU A 102 13.10 -8.87 29.67
CA LEU A 102 11.71 -8.41 29.58
C LEU A 102 11.48 -7.09 30.32
N GLU A 103 12.16 -6.88 31.45
CA GLU A 103 12.06 -5.67 32.26
C GLU A 103 12.54 -4.43 31.51
N SER A 104 13.54 -4.58 30.63
CA SER A 104 14.04 -3.47 29.80
C SER A 104 13.03 -3.08 28.73
N VAL A 105 12.34 -4.06 28.14
CA VAL A 105 11.30 -3.83 27.12
C VAL A 105 10.09 -3.12 27.72
N ILE A 106 9.62 -3.56 28.89
CA ILE A 106 8.48 -2.96 29.59
C ILE A 106 8.75 -1.49 29.94
N ALA A 107 9.96 -1.19 30.39
CA ALA A 107 10.38 0.17 30.76
C ALA A 107 10.54 1.09 29.54
N GLU A 108 11.04 0.58 28.41
CA GLU A 108 11.21 1.37 27.17
C GLU A 108 9.87 1.69 26.49
N GLU A 109 8.93 0.74 26.46
CA GLU A 109 7.61 0.91 25.85
C GLU A 109 6.58 1.56 26.78
N ASN A 110 7.00 1.94 28.00
CA ASN A 110 6.16 2.56 29.03
C ASN A 110 4.87 1.76 29.31
N LEU A 111 5.00 0.44 29.31
CA LEU A 111 3.91 -0.50 29.54
C LEU A 111 3.67 -0.67 31.05
N ASP A 112 2.39 -0.75 31.45
CA ASP A 112 2.02 -1.02 32.83
C ASP A 112 2.11 -2.53 33.10
N ALA A 113 3.18 -2.93 33.80
CA ALA A 113 3.41 -4.32 34.17
C ALA A 113 2.28 -4.91 35.02
N ASP A 114 1.64 -4.10 35.87
CA ASP A 114 0.54 -4.55 36.72
C ASP A 114 -0.72 -4.79 35.87
N GLU A 115 -0.96 -3.98 34.85
CA GLU A 115 -2.05 -4.20 33.88
C GLU A 115 -1.83 -5.48 33.06
N ILE A 116 -0.61 -5.73 32.61
CA ILE A 116 -0.25 -6.95 31.86
C ILE A 116 -0.48 -8.20 32.72
N LEU A 117 -0.02 -8.21 33.97
CA LEU A 117 -0.19 -9.37 34.87
C LEU A 117 -1.66 -9.66 35.16
N ASN A 118 -2.47 -8.62 35.36
CA ASN A 118 -3.91 -8.79 35.57
C ASN A 118 -4.64 -9.35 34.33
N LEU A 119 -4.16 -9.02 33.12
CA LEU A 119 -4.72 -9.56 31.88
C LEU A 119 -4.35 -11.03 31.66
N VAL A 120 -3.15 -11.45 32.06
CA VAL A 120 -2.70 -12.85 31.97
C VAL A 120 -3.59 -13.78 32.81
N ASP A 121 -4.00 -13.35 34.01
CA ASP A 121 -4.89 -14.13 34.88
C ASP A 121 -6.33 -14.24 34.33
N THR A 122 -6.70 -13.41 33.35
CA THR A 122 -8.03 -13.44 32.69
C THR A 122 -8.05 -14.20 31.37
N LEU A 123 -6.88 -14.58 30.85
CA LEU A 123 -6.78 -15.41 29.65
C LEU A 123 -6.91 -16.88 30.05
N GLU A 124 -8.08 -17.48 29.80
CA GLU A 124 -8.18 -18.94 29.72
C GLU A 124 -7.35 -19.37 28.51
N LEU A 125 -6.16 -19.93 28.76
CA LEU A 125 -5.40 -20.61 27.73
C LEU A 125 -6.18 -21.89 27.42
N ASP A 126 -6.73 -21.98 26.21
CA ASP A 126 -7.32 -23.23 25.72
C ASP A 126 -6.23 -24.33 25.81
N GLU A 127 -6.39 -25.26 26.75
CA GLU A 127 -5.55 -26.45 26.87
C GLU A 127 -5.85 -27.39 25.68
N ASP A 128 -4.86 -27.62 24.81
CA ASP A 128 -4.87 -28.72 23.83
C ASP A 128 -4.83 -30.10 24.50
#